data_AF-A0A5R9FPT3-F1
#
_entry.id   AF-A0A5R9FPT3-F1
#
_cell.length_a   1.000
_cell.length_b   1.000
_cell.length_c   1.000
_cell.angle_alpha   90.00
_cell.angle_beta   90.00
_cell.angle_gamma   90.00
#
_symmetry.space_group_name_H-M   'P 1'
#
loop_
_entity.id
_entity.type
_entity.pdbx_description
1 polymer ?
#
loop_
_entity_poly.entity_id
_entity_poly.type
_entity_poly.pdbx_seq_one_letter_code
_entity_poly.pdbx_strand_id
1 'polypeptide(L)'
;MPEPVLDAIAACDAERLEVERSRLAPELREKITAPVYSVADRFASWERLLRRMEPGWSSEDFYPVSAYGNDLDSRDSRDSLDEVMHALPAEVREGALGRLLARLDARFCAASVPDPERSLRPWVRPTNEKPEAELAEWWKRKPVCEPWD
;
A
#
# COMPACT_ATOMS: atom_id res chain seq x y z
N MET A 1 15.62 -8.69 11.25
CA MET A 1 15.96 -7.27 11.01
C MET A 1 16.81 -6.77 12.17
N PRO A 2 17.65 -5.74 11.99
CA PRO A 2 18.39 -5.12 13.09
C PRO A 2 17.43 -4.55 14.16
N GLU A 3 17.83 -4.58 15.43
CA GLU A 3 17.05 -4.07 16.56
C GLU A 3 16.64 -2.58 16.42
N PRO A 4 17.51 -1.66 15.95
CA PRO A 4 17.10 -0.26 15.72
C PRO A 4 16.00 -0.09 14.67
N VAL A 5 15.90 -1.02 13.71
CA VAL A 5 14.84 -1.00 12.69
C VAL A 5 13.50 -1.42 13.31
N LEU A 6 13.53 -2.41 14.22
CA LEU A 6 12.33 -2.88 14.91
C LEU A 6 11.80 -1.81 15.88
N ASP A 7 12.69 -1.10 16.57
CA ASP A 7 12.31 0.00 17.46
C ASP A 7 11.67 1.17 16.70
N ALA A 8 12.22 1.53 15.54
CA ALA A 8 11.66 2.58 14.69
C ALA A 8 10.27 2.20 14.15
N ILE A 9 10.07 0.93 13.78
CA ILE A 9 8.76 0.41 13.38
C ILE A 9 7.77 0.47 14.54
N ALA A 10 8.18 0.03 15.73
CA ALA A 10 7.33 0.05 16.92
C ALA A 10 6.92 1.47 17.31
N ALA A 11 7.81 2.45 17.15
CA ALA A 11 7.50 3.86 17.37
C ALA A 11 6.44 4.38 16.38
N CYS A 12 6.60 4.10 15.08
CA CYS A 12 5.59 4.44 14.07
C CYS A 12 4.24 3.78 14.37
N ASP A 13 4.22 2.50 14.74
CA ASP A 13 2.99 1.77 15.06
C ASP A 13 2.32 2.33 16.33
N ALA A 14 3.10 2.76 17.33
CA ALA A 14 2.58 3.38 18.55
C ALA A 14 1.95 4.75 18.26
N GLU A 15 2.59 5.60 17.45
CA GLU A 15 2.03 6.88 17.02
C GLU A 15 0.72 6.67 16.24
N ARG A 16 0.69 5.67 15.36
CA ARG A 16 -0.52 5.33 14.60
C ARG A 16 -1.65 4.85 15.51
N LEU A 17 -1.34 3.99 16.47
CA LEU A 17 -2.31 3.47 17.44
C LEU A 17 -2.93 4.61 18.25
N GLU A 18 -2.14 5.63 18.63
CA GLU A 18 -2.65 6.80 19.35
C GLU A 18 -3.62 7.62 18.49
N VAL A 19 -3.28 7.86 17.23
CA VAL A 19 -4.17 8.53 16.27
C VAL A 19 -5.48 7.75 16.11
N GLU A 20 -5.42 6.43 15.97
CA GLU A 20 -6.60 5.58 15.83
C GLU A 20 -7.47 5.57 17.09
N ARG A 21 -6.86 5.46 18.28
CA ARG A 21 -7.55 5.56 19.57
C ARG A 21 -8.23 6.91 19.78
N SER A 22 -7.60 8.01 19.34
CA SER A 22 -8.18 9.35 19.48
C SER A 22 -9.54 9.49 18.79
N ARG A 23 -9.75 8.72 17.70
CA ARG A 23 -10.97 8.73 16.88
C ARG A 23 -12.06 7.79 17.40
N LEU A 24 -11.75 6.95 18.39
CA LEU A 24 -12.66 5.93 18.91
C LEU A 24 -13.35 6.37 20.20
N ALA A 25 -14.54 5.80 20.40
CA ALA A 25 -15.27 5.92 21.66
C ALA A 25 -14.43 5.31 22.81
N PRO A 26 -14.51 5.85 24.04
CA PRO A 26 -13.68 5.43 25.17
C PRO A 26 -13.66 3.90 25.41
N GLU A 27 -14.81 3.25 25.26
CA GLU A 27 -15.02 1.81 25.46
C GLU A 27 -14.28 0.92 24.44
N LEU A 28 -13.95 1.48 23.27
CA LEU A 28 -13.22 0.80 22.20
C LEU A 28 -11.72 1.08 22.28
N ARG A 29 -11.29 2.20 22.88
CA ARG A 29 -9.86 2.59 22.97
C ARG A 29 -9.00 1.56 23.69
N GLU A 30 -9.53 0.96 24.76
CA GLU A 30 -8.79 -0.03 25.55
C GLU A 30 -8.75 -1.41 24.87
N LYS A 31 -9.62 -1.67 23.89
CA LYS A 31 -9.72 -2.98 23.23
C LYS A 31 -8.76 -3.14 22.04
N ILE A 32 -8.33 -2.05 21.44
CA ILE A 32 -7.32 -2.07 20.37
C ILE A 32 -5.92 -1.96 20.98
N THR A 33 -5.12 -2.99 20.78
CA THR A 33 -3.74 -3.10 21.28
C THR A 33 -2.68 -2.92 20.20
N ALA A 34 -3.09 -2.89 18.94
CA ALA A 34 -2.25 -2.67 17.78
C ALA A 34 -3.01 -1.79 16.76
N PRO A 35 -2.31 -0.98 15.96
CA PRO A 35 -2.95 -0.21 14.90
C PRO A 35 -3.56 -1.15 13.86
N VAL A 36 -4.71 -0.76 13.30
CA VAL A 36 -5.41 -1.50 12.24
C VAL A 36 -4.53 -1.60 10.98
N TYR A 37 -3.75 -0.55 10.73
CA TYR A 37 -2.71 -0.54 9.71
C TYR A 37 -1.37 -0.39 10.42
N SER A 38 -0.75 -1.50 10.81
CA SER A 38 0.65 -1.51 11.23
C SER A 38 1.59 -1.38 10.01
N VAL A 39 2.87 -1.06 10.23
CA VAL A 39 3.87 -1.11 9.16
C VAL A 39 3.90 -2.50 8.52
N ALA A 40 3.87 -3.55 9.33
CA ALA A 40 3.87 -4.94 8.87
C ALA A 40 2.63 -5.27 8.03
N ASP A 41 1.44 -4.84 8.46
CA ASP A 41 0.18 -5.10 7.72
C ASP A 41 0.16 -4.39 6.37
N ARG A 42 0.73 -3.19 6.28
CA ARG A 42 0.86 -2.48 4.99
C ARG A 42 1.77 -3.22 4.02
N PHE A 43 2.95 -3.68 4.49
CA PHE A 43 3.83 -4.52 3.68
C PHE A 43 3.15 -5.83 3.26
N ALA A 44 2.42 -6.47 4.17
CA ALA A 44 1.69 -7.70 3.89
C ALA A 44 0.53 -7.49 2.90
N SER A 45 -0.16 -6.35 2.99
CA SER A 45 -1.22 -6.00 2.03
C SER A 45 -0.65 -5.81 0.63
N TRP A 46 0.46 -5.08 0.51
CA TRP A 46 1.16 -4.90 -0.75
C TRP A 46 1.64 -6.24 -1.33
N GLU A 47 2.29 -7.07 -0.52
CA GLU A 47 2.69 -8.41 -0.97
C GLU A 47 1.51 -9.29 -1.39
N ARG A 48 0.36 -9.19 -0.70
CA ARG A 48 -0.84 -9.98 -1.01
C ARG A 48 -1.41 -9.62 -2.38
N LEU A 49 -1.44 -8.34 -2.75
CA LEU A 49 -1.81 -7.93 -4.11
C LEU A 49 -0.83 -8.53 -5.14
N LEU A 50 0.48 -8.41 -4.89
CA LEU A 50 1.51 -8.89 -5.83
C LEU A 50 1.43 -10.39 -6.06
N ARG A 51 1.24 -11.19 -5.00
CA ARG A 51 1.08 -12.64 -5.13
C ARG A 51 -0.12 -13.06 -5.98
N ARG A 52 -1.14 -12.19 -6.09
CA ARG A 52 -2.29 -12.42 -6.99
C ARG A 52 -1.97 -12.01 -8.43
N MET A 53 -1.23 -10.92 -8.62
CA MET A 53 -0.87 -10.42 -9.96
C MET A 53 0.24 -11.24 -10.63
N GLU A 54 1.20 -11.76 -9.88
CA GLU A 54 2.38 -12.49 -10.39
C GLU A 54 2.09 -13.71 -11.26
N PRO A 55 1.15 -14.61 -10.92
CA PRO A 55 0.79 -15.71 -11.82
C PRO A 55 0.04 -15.23 -13.07
N GLY A 56 -0.37 -13.96 -13.11
CA GLY A 56 -1.39 -13.45 -14.02
C GLY A 56 -2.78 -13.86 -13.56
N TRP A 57 -3.74 -12.95 -13.69
CA TRP A 57 -5.13 -13.33 -13.51
C TRP A 57 -5.62 -14.12 -14.73
N SER A 58 -6.32 -15.21 -14.47
CA SER A 58 -7.02 -15.98 -15.48
C SER A 58 -8.37 -15.33 -15.81
N SER A 59 -9.00 -15.76 -16.91
CA SER A 59 -10.35 -15.32 -17.27
C SER A 59 -11.45 -15.75 -16.29
N GLU A 60 -11.12 -16.64 -15.34
CA GLU A 60 -12.04 -17.08 -14.27
C GLU A 60 -11.78 -16.33 -12.94
N ASP A 61 -10.67 -15.59 -12.85
CA ASP A 61 -10.37 -14.79 -11.67
C ASP A 61 -11.16 -13.49 -11.71
N PHE A 62 -11.85 -13.19 -10.61
CA PHE A 62 -12.54 -11.93 -10.42
C PHE A 62 -11.86 -11.10 -9.33
N TYR A 63 -11.43 -9.89 -9.68
CA TYR A 63 -10.92 -8.92 -8.73
C TYR A 63 -11.52 -7.55 -9.01
N PRO A 64 -12.43 -7.04 -8.15
CA PRO A 64 -13.06 -5.76 -8.38
C PRO A 64 -12.05 -4.63 -8.58
N VAL A 65 -12.27 -3.77 -9.58
CA VAL A 65 -11.45 -2.57 -9.80
C VAL A 65 -11.36 -1.69 -8.55
N SER A 66 -12.40 -1.65 -7.73
CA SER A 66 -12.42 -0.96 -6.44
C SER A 66 -11.51 -1.60 -5.39
N ALA A 67 -11.40 -2.94 -5.38
CA ALA A 67 -10.48 -3.65 -4.49
C ALA A 67 -9.03 -3.41 -4.90
N TYR A 68 -8.75 -3.41 -6.21
CA TYR A 68 -7.46 -3.01 -6.75
C TYR A 68 -7.11 -1.56 -6.39
N GLY A 69 -8.05 -0.63 -6.56
CA GLY A 69 -7.88 0.76 -6.13
C GLY A 69 -7.57 0.88 -4.64
N ASN A 70 -8.25 0.13 -3.77
CA ASN A 70 -7.98 0.16 -2.33
C ASN A 70 -6.56 -0.33 -1.97
N ASP A 71 -6.06 -1.34 -2.68
CA ASP A 71 -4.68 -1.82 -2.48
C ASP A 71 -3.64 -0.77 -2.95
N LEU A 72 -3.89 -0.10 -4.07
CA LEU A 72 -3.04 1.00 -4.55
C LEU A 72 -3.10 2.22 -3.61
N ASP A 73 -4.28 2.57 -3.08
CA ASP A 73 -4.44 3.64 -2.10
C ASP A 73 -3.71 3.32 -0.79
N SER A 74 -3.74 2.05 -0.37
CA SER A 74 -2.96 1.55 0.77
C SER A 74 -1.43 1.65 0.55
N ARG A 75 -0.97 1.74 -0.69
CA ARG A 75 0.44 1.97 -1.07
C ARG A 75 0.80 3.46 -1.17
N ASP A 76 -0.15 4.33 -1.54
CA ASP A 76 0.10 5.73 -1.96
C ASP A 76 -0.39 6.83 -0.99
N SER A 77 -1.46 6.61 -0.23
CA SER A 77 -2.12 7.64 0.59
C SER A 77 -1.25 8.22 1.74
N ARG A 78 -1.68 9.33 2.34
CA ARG A 78 -1.05 9.97 3.52
C ARG A 78 -1.06 9.10 4.80
N ASP A 79 -1.81 8.00 4.76
CA ASP A 79 -1.83 6.96 5.80
C ASP A 79 -1.11 5.66 5.36
N SER A 80 -0.36 5.72 4.24
CA SER A 80 0.18 4.58 3.50
C SER A 80 1.65 4.27 3.78
N LEU A 81 2.12 3.22 3.12
CA LEU A 81 3.47 2.72 3.18
C LEU A 81 4.54 3.78 2.84
N ASP A 82 4.26 4.70 1.92
CA ASP A 82 5.23 5.74 1.54
C ASP A 82 5.49 6.75 2.66
N GLU A 83 4.44 7.19 3.37
CA GLU A 83 4.59 8.13 4.49
C GLU A 83 5.26 7.47 5.70
N VAL A 84 4.91 6.22 6.00
CA VAL A 84 5.61 5.42 7.01
C VAL A 84 7.10 5.33 6.69
N MET A 85 7.45 5.05 5.43
CA MET A 85 8.83 4.98 5.01
C MET A 85 9.54 6.34 5.09
N HIS A 86 8.82 7.44 4.88
CA HIS A 86 9.36 8.79 5.00
C HIS A 86 9.58 9.23 6.45
N ALA A 87 8.73 8.76 7.37
CA ALA A 87 8.82 9.03 8.81
C ALA A 87 9.96 8.25 9.48
N LEU A 88 10.38 7.12 8.91
CA LEU A 88 11.49 6.33 9.41
C LEU A 88 12.85 7.02 9.19
N PRO A 89 13.83 6.82 10.10
CA PRO A 89 15.20 7.30 9.90
C PRO A 89 15.78 6.86 8.55
N ALA A 90 16.62 7.71 7.95
CA ALA A 90 17.17 7.48 6.61
C ALA A 90 17.91 6.13 6.53
N GLU A 91 18.60 5.73 7.60
CA GLU A 91 19.33 4.48 7.71
C GLU A 91 18.40 3.25 7.68
N VAL A 92 17.20 3.38 8.25
CA VAL A 92 16.17 2.34 8.23
C VAL A 92 15.50 2.28 6.86
N ARG A 93 15.17 3.45 6.29
CA ARG A 93 14.60 3.59 4.96
C ARG A 93 15.54 3.03 3.88
N GLU A 94 16.82 3.39 3.89
CA GLU A 94 17.82 2.90 2.92
C GLU A 94 18.32 1.47 3.26
N GLY A 95 17.97 1.00 4.46
CA GLY A 95 18.31 -0.30 5.00
C GLY A 95 17.46 -1.45 4.45
N ALA A 96 17.19 -2.42 5.32
CA ALA A 96 16.47 -3.64 4.94
C ALA A 96 15.04 -3.34 4.46
N LEU A 97 14.39 -2.32 5.04
CA LEU A 97 12.99 -2.03 4.80
C LEU A 97 12.75 -1.37 3.43
N GLY A 98 13.56 -0.38 3.03
CA GLY A 98 13.44 0.18 1.68
C GLY A 98 13.91 -0.78 0.60
N ARG A 99 14.88 -1.67 0.87
CA ARG A 99 15.19 -2.75 -0.05
C ARG A 99 14.03 -3.72 -0.23
N LEU A 100 13.29 -4.02 0.84
CA LEU A 100 12.08 -4.84 0.76
C LEU A 100 11.01 -4.12 -0.06
N LEU A 101 10.74 -2.84 0.21
CA LEU A 101 9.77 -2.05 -0.53
C LEU A 101 10.12 -1.96 -2.02
N ALA A 102 11.37 -1.60 -2.34
CA ALA A 102 11.85 -1.55 -3.72
C ALA A 102 11.71 -2.89 -4.45
N ARG A 103 11.91 -4.01 -3.74
CA ARG A 103 11.69 -5.35 -4.31
C ARG A 103 10.21 -5.61 -4.59
N LEU A 104 9.31 -5.20 -3.72
CA LEU A 104 7.87 -5.32 -3.94
C LEU A 104 7.41 -4.43 -5.11
N ASP A 105 7.89 -3.19 -5.16
CA ASP A 105 7.57 -2.26 -6.25
C ASP A 105 8.12 -2.76 -7.60
N ALA A 106 9.31 -3.38 -7.61
CA ALA A 106 9.84 -4.01 -8.82
C ALA A 106 8.97 -5.20 -9.28
N ARG A 107 8.45 -6.01 -8.35
CA ARG A 107 7.50 -7.10 -8.66
C ARG A 107 6.20 -6.55 -9.21
N PHE A 108 5.68 -5.45 -8.65
CA PHE A 108 4.52 -4.75 -9.18
C PHE A 108 4.73 -4.34 -10.63
N CYS A 109 5.83 -3.65 -10.91
CA CYS A 109 6.18 -3.19 -12.25
C CYS A 109 6.33 -4.36 -13.24
N ALA A 110 6.84 -5.51 -12.80
CA ALA A 110 6.95 -6.70 -13.64
C ALA A 110 5.60 -7.37 -13.93
N ALA A 111 4.65 -7.30 -12.99
CA ALA A 111 3.31 -7.87 -13.12
C ALA A 111 2.26 -6.88 -13.67
N SER A 112 2.69 -5.70 -14.13
CA SER A 112 1.83 -4.64 -14.66
C SER A 112 2.40 -4.01 -15.94
N VAL A 113 1.52 -3.41 -16.72
CA VAL A 113 1.83 -2.63 -17.92
C VAL A 113 1.42 -1.18 -17.72
N PRO A 114 2.06 -0.21 -18.42
CA PRO A 114 1.55 1.16 -18.46
C PRO A 114 0.09 1.18 -18.94
N ASP A 115 -0.72 2.05 -18.34
CA ASP A 115 -2.14 2.24 -18.65
C ASP A 115 -2.37 3.59 -19.35
N PRO A 116 -2.01 3.74 -20.64
CA PRO A 116 -2.22 4.99 -21.36
C PRO A 116 -3.71 5.32 -21.57
N GLU A 117 -4.57 4.31 -21.50
CA GLU A 117 -6.02 4.41 -21.62
C GLU A 117 -6.66 4.95 -20.32
N ARG A 118 -5.92 4.89 -19.21
CA ARG A 118 -6.34 5.34 -17.88
C ARG A 118 -7.61 4.59 -17.44
N SER A 119 -7.61 3.27 -17.62
CA SER A 119 -8.74 2.39 -17.32
C SER A 119 -9.20 2.48 -15.86
N LEU A 120 -8.32 2.86 -14.93
CA LEU A 120 -8.66 3.08 -13.52
C LEU A 120 -9.45 4.39 -13.26
N ARG A 121 -9.26 5.40 -14.11
CA ARG A 121 -9.75 6.77 -13.91
C ARG A 121 -11.25 6.91 -13.72
N PRO A 122 -12.13 6.10 -14.34
CA PRO A 122 -13.57 6.19 -14.07
C PRO A 122 -13.97 5.65 -12.69
N TRP A 123 -13.14 4.80 -12.07
CA TRP A 123 -13.58 3.91 -11.01
C TRP A 123 -12.99 4.20 -9.64
N VAL A 124 -11.73 4.68 -9.57
CA VAL A 124 -10.99 4.73 -8.31
C VAL A 124 -10.38 6.10 -8.03
N ARG A 125 -10.47 6.53 -6.77
CA ARG A 125 -9.67 7.64 -6.24
C ARG A 125 -8.24 7.15 -5.98
N PRO A 126 -7.21 7.98 -6.18
CA PRO A 126 -7.24 9.38 -6.57
C PRO A 126 -7.27 9.63 -8.08
N THR A 127 -7.27 8.59 -8.91
CA THR A 127 -7.13 8.72 -10.39
C THR A 127 -8.24 9.54 -11.04
N ASN A 128 -9.47 9.47 -10.51
CA ASN A 128 -10.61 10.25 -10.97
C ASN A 128 -10.58 11.74 -10.57
N GLU A 129 -9.74 12.12 -9.60
CA GLU A 129 -9.75 13.44 -8.97
C GLU A 129 -8.47 14.24 -9.24
N LYS A 130 -7.31 13.58 -9.31
CA LYS A 130 -6.02 14.24 -9.47
C LYS A 130 -5.57 14.30 -10.93
N PRO A 131 -4.82 15.34 -11.33
CA PRO A 131 -4.09 15.34 -12.60
C PRO A 131 -3.10 14.18 -12.70
N GLU A 132 -2.89 13.68 -13.91
CA GLU A 132 -1.97 12.56 -14.19
C GLU A 132 -0.54 12.82 -13.67
N ALA A 133 -0.08 14.06 -13.77
CA ALA A 133 1.25 14.46 -13.32
C ALA A 133 1.44 14.33 -11.80
N GLU A 134 0.36 14.33 -11.04
CA GLU A 134 0.36 14.24 -9.56
C GLU A 134 0.12 12.82 -9.06
N LEU A 135 -0.25 11.89 -9.94
CA LEU A 135 -0.41 10.49 -9.60
C LEU A 135 0.96 9.83 -9.47
N ALA A 136 1.13 9.02 -8.43
CA ALA A 136 2.29 8.15 -8.31
C ALA A 136 2.29 7.07 -9.40
N GLU A 137 3.46 6.49 -9.66
CA GLU A 137 3.69 5.58 -10.79
C GLU A 137 2.75 4.36 -10.77
N TRP A 138 2.41 3.84 -9.60
CA TRP A 138 1.54 2.67 -9.44
C TRP A 138 0.12 2.90 -10.01
N TRP A 139 -0.38 4.13 -9.94
CA TRP A 139 -1.69 4.50 -10.48
C TRP A 139 -1.74 4.65 -11.99
N LYS A 140 -0.57 4.69 -12.65
CA LYS A 140 -0.44 4.84 -14.11
C LYS A 140 -0.30 3.49 -14.81
N ARG A 141 -0.53 2.41 -14.07
CA ARG A 141 -0.26 1.05 -14.48
C ARG A 141 -1.47 0.19 -14.20
N LYS A 142 -1.73 -0.72 -15.13
CA LYS A 142 -2.74 -1.75 -14.99
C LYS A 142 -2.09 -3.13 -15.03
N PRO A 143 -2.68 -4.14 -14.41
CA PRO A 143 -2.19 -5.50 -14.46
C PRO A 143 -2.20 -6.04 -15.90
N VAL A 144 -1.34 -7.02 -16.20
CA VAL A 144 -1.14 -7.54 -17.57
C VAL A 144 -2.43 -8.13 -18.15
N CYS A 145 -3.22 -8.81 -17.33
CA CYS A 145 -4.57 -9.27 -17.66
C CYS A 145 -5.52 -8.55 -16.71
N GLU A 146 -6.68 -8.11 -17.16
CA GLU A 146 -7.63 -7.38 -16.32
C GLU A 146 -8.68 -8.37 -15.75
N PRO A 147 -8.87 -8.42 -14.41
CA PRO A 147 -9.75 -9.38 -13.74
C PRO A 147 -11.13 -8.77 -13.40
N TRP A 148 -11.45 -7.59 -13.95
CA TRP A 148 -12.65 -6.80 -13.64
C TRP A 148 -13.57 -6.59 -14.84
N ASP A 149 -13.28 -7.23 -15.98
CA ASP A 149 -14.13 -7.25 -17.18
C ASP A 149 -15.20 -8.36 -17.11
#